data_AF-A0A3C0G112-F1
#
_entry.id   AF-A0A3C0G112-F1
#
_cell.length_a   1.000
_cell.length_b   1.000
_cell.length_c   1.000
_cell.angle_alpha   90.00
_cell.angle_beta   90.00
_cell.angle_gamma   90.00
#
_symmetry.space_group_name_H-M   'P 1'
#
loop_
_entity.id
_entity.type
_entity.pdbx_description
1 polymer ?
#
loop_
_entity_poly.entity_id
_entity_poly.type
_entity_poly.pdbx_seq_one_letter_code
_entity_poly.pdbx_strand_id
1 'polypeptide(L)'
;MKFLHKIFGQRKDEPINTYSDFWDWFVKNEKAFFTIVKEQSNIENKFFDKLTPKLNELKDGYFFLTGMYNDKTAELIITPDGNVKNVVFVEELIESAPKLDHWRFTSLKPALDIKDIGISMAGLKFNEEKLSFYANENPDYPDEIDITIVHADFNHENRSEIINGTYLFLDNYLGELNFIEIIDNLDFQEKKDAEKELIPIGKLKDFITWRQKEFVEKYDGIRTNSDAESCSIIKATFESGRKLIAAINTDLIKWDRKASHPWILSIEIKYNGESNNGMPDDSTFKRLNVLEDELLAE
;
A
#
# COMPACT_ATOMS: atom_id res chain seq x y z
N MET A 1 -8.82 -40.76 44.12
CA MET A 1 -8.18 -39.45 44.28
C MET A 1 -7.91 -38.83 42.90
N LYS A 2 -8.91 -38.18 42.32
CA LYS A 2 -8.85 -37.44 41.05
C LYS A 2 -9.41 -36.06 41.34
N PHE A 3 -8.63 -35.09 41.82
CA PHE A 3 -9.17 -33.73 42.02
C PHE A 3 -8.16 -32.57 42.11
N LEU A 4 -6.89 -32.71 41.70
CA LEU A 4 -5.93 -31.60 41.91
C LEU A 4 -4.88 -31.38 40.80
N HIS A 5 -5.25 -31.38 39.51
CA HIS A 5 -4.38 -30.79 38.47
C HIS A 5 -5.12 -29.89 37.47
N LYS A 6 -6.26 -29.34 37.87
CA LYS A 6 -7.04 -28.37 37.08
C LYS A 6 -6.90 -26.93 37.61
N ILE A 7 -5.70 -26.54 38.06
CA ILE A 7 -5.39 -25.18 38.54
C ILE A 7 -3.97 -24.77 38.07
N PHE A 8 -3.75 -24.80 36.76
CA PHE A 8 -2.80 -23.88 36.15
C PHE A 8 -3.59 -23.15 35.07
N GLY A 9 -3.76 -21.85 35.26
CA GLY A 9 -4.40 -20.98 34.29
C GLY A 9 -3.76 -21.17 32.92
N GLN A 10 -4.55 -20.97 31.86
CA GLN A 10 -4.00 -20.81 30.51
C GLN A 10 -2.78 -19.90 30.62
N ARG A 11 -1.59 -20.42 30.29
CA ARG A 11 -0.40 -19.57 30.16
C ARG A 11 -0.82 -18.48 29.17
N LYS A 12 -0.84 -17.23 29.64
CA LYS A 12 -0.98 -16.10 28.71
C LYS A 12 0.20 -16.23 27.75
N ASP A 13 -0.09 -16.21 26.46
CA ASP A 13 0.94 -16.12 25.45
C ASP A 13 1.83 -14.90 25.77
N GLU A 14 3.12 -15.04 25.49
CA GLU A 14 4.05 -13.93 25.63
C GLU A 14 3.58 -12.76 24.74
N PRO A 15 3.82 -11.51 25.17
CA PRO A 15 3.45 -10.34 24.38
C PRO A 15 4.29 -10.31 23.09
N ILE A 16 3.65 -9.99 21.98
CA ILE A 16 4.32 -9.79 20.69
C ILE A 16 4.79 -8.34 20.61
N ASN A 17 6.10 -8.13 20.51
CA ASN A 17 6.69 -6.79 20.38
C ASN A 17 7.47 -6.64 19.06
N THR A 18 7.83 -7.76 18.44
CA THR A 18 8.61 -7.82 17.20
C THR A 18 7.99 -8.81 16.21
N TYR A 19 8.34 -8.69 14.93
CA TYR A 19 7.91 -9.67 13.92
C TYR A 19 8.37 -11.09 14.25
N SER A 20 9.57 -11.25 14.86
CA SER A 20 10.05 -12.55 15.33
C SER A 20 9.12 -13.15 16.39
N ASP A 21 8.65 -12.35 17.35
CA ASP A 21 7.74 -12.82 18.39
C ASP A 21 6.42 -13.35 17.78
N PHE A 22 5.89 -12.64 16.77
CA PHE A 22 4.69 -13.05 16.06
C PHE A 22 4.89 -14.37 15.32
N TRP A 23 5.98 -14.48 14.55
CA TRP A 23 6.25 -15.69 13.79
C TRP A 23 6.57 -16.89 14.68
N ASP A 24 7.32 -16.70 15.77
CA ASP A 24 7.57 -17.75 16.76
C ASP A 24 6.26 -18.25 17.40
N TRP A 25 5.32 -17.34 17.65
CA TRP A 25 3.97 -17.71 18.09
C TRP A 25 3.19 -18.43 16.98
N PHE A 26 3.23 -17.97 15.73
CA PHE A 26 2.54 -18.61 14.62
C PHE A 26 3.03 -20.04 14.39
N VAL A 27 4.35 -20.27 14.40
CA VAL A 27 4.99 -21.59 14.25
C VAL A 27 4.52 -22.58 15.32
N LYS A 28 4.32 -22.12 16.57
CA LYS A 28 3.79 -22.98 17.64
C LYS A 28 2.35 -23.43 17.39
N ASN A 29 1.59 -22.69 16.58
CA ASN A 29 0.17 -22.91 16.30
C ASN A 29 -0.11 -23.43 14.87
N GLU A 30 0.88 -23.43 13.99
CA GLU A 30 0.73 -23.63 12.54
C GLU A 30 -0.02 -24.92 12.17
N LYS A 31 0.23 -26.03 12.88
CA LYS A 31 -0.41 -27.32 12.61
C LYS A 31 -1.91 -27.28 12.89
N ALA A 32 -2.28 -26.68 14.02
CA ALA A 32 -3.68 -26.55 14.41
C ALA A 32 -4.40 -25.61 13.43
N PHE A 33 -3.77 -24.48 13.11
CA PHE A 33 -4.27 -23.55 12.10
C PHE A 33 -4.45 -24.20 10.73
N PHE A 34 -3.49 -25.01 10.28
CA PHE A 34 -3.57 -25.68 8.98
C PHE A 34 -4.77 -26.62 8.93
N THR A 35 -4.99 -27.41 9.98
CA THR A 35 -6.17 -28.27 10.09
C THR A 35 -7.47 -27.47 10.05
N ILE A 36 -7.55 -26.35 10.78
CA ILE A 36 -8.74 -25.47 10.80
C ILE A 36 -9.05 -24.92 9.41
N VAL A 37 -8.02 -24.41 8.71
CA VAL A 37 -8.17 -23.85 7.35
C VAL A 37 -8.57 -24.94 6.36
N LYS A 38 -7.94 -26.10 6.42
CA LYS A 38 -8.22 -27.24 5.53
C LYS A 38 -9.64 -27.80 5.71
N GLU A 39 -10.10 -27.90 6.95
CA GLU A 39 -11.43 -28.42 7.27
C GLU A 39 -12.55 -27.37 7.17
N GLN A 40 -12.19 -26.08 7.01
CA GLN A 40 -13.09 -24.93 7.07
C GLN A 40 -14.00 -24.93 8.31
N SER A 41 -13.52 -25.51 9.42
CA SER A 41 -14.32 -25.75 10.62
C SER A 41 -14.14 -24.65 11.66
N ASN A 42 -15.16 -23.78 11.77
CA ASN A 42 -15.20 -22.71 12.77
C ASN A 42 -13.97 -21.78 12.70
N ILE A 43 -13.67 -21.32 11.49
CA ILE A 43 -12.48 -20.52 11.17
C ILE A 43 -12.46 -19.19 11.93
N GLU A 44 -13.63 -18.57 12.12
CA GLU A 44 -13.79 -17.32 12.85
C GLU A 44 -13.28 -17.47 14.30
N ASN A 45 -13.86 -18.38 15.08
CA ASN A 45 -13.49 -18.51 16.49
C ASN A 45 -12.12 -19.18 16.72
N LYS A 46 -11.69 -20.06 15.80
CA LYS A 46 -10.47 -20.87 16.01
C LYS A 46 -9.23 -20.31 15.34
N PHE A 47 -9.37 -19.48 14.32
CA PHE A 47 -8.26 -18.83 13.62
C PHE A 47 -8.35 -17.31 13.77
N PHE A 48 -9.46 -16.68 13.38
CA PHE A 48 -9.54 -15.21 13.30
C PHE A 48 -9.42 -14.58 14.69
N ASP A 49 -10.20 -15.07 15.66
CA ASP A 49 -10.14 -14.64 17.06
C ASP A 49 -8.79 -14.89 17.74
N LYS A 50 -7.94 -15.75 17.16
CA LYS A 50 -6.58 -16.02 17.64
C LYS A 50 -5.54 -15.13 16.97
N LEU A 51 -5.67 -14.92 15.66
CA LEU A 51 -4.71 -14.16 14.87
C LEU A 51 -4.86 -12.65 15.07
N THR A 52 -6.09 -12.12 15.05
CA THR A 52 -6.37 -10.68 15.18
C THR A 52 -5.71 -10.03 16.39
N PRO A 53 -5.87 -10.54 17.64
CA PRO A 53 -5.24 -9.88 18.79
C PRO A 53 -3.71 -9.91 18.71
N LYS A 54 -3.11 -10.91 18.04
CA LYS A 54 -1.66 -11.02 17.89
C LYS A 54 -1.09 -10.08 16.84
N LEU A 55 -1.81 -9.85 15.75
CA LEU A 55 -1.45 -8.80 14.79
C LEU A 55 -1.60 -7.40 15.40
N ASN A 56 -2.67 -7.16 16.18
CA ASN A 56 -2.90 -5.87 16.83
C ASN A 56 -1.86 -5.54 17.93
N GLU A 57 -1.18 -6.54 18.50
CA GLU A 57 -0.04 -6.32 19.41
C GLU A 57 1.15 -5.67 18.68
N LEU A 58 1.33 -5.92 17.37
CA LEU A 58 2.36 -5.27 16.54
C LEU A 58 1.94 -3.86 16.12
N LYS A 59 0.76 -3.75 15.50
CA LYS A 59 0.26 -2.50 14.93
C LYS A 59 -1.22 -2.64 14.57
N ASP A 60 -1.97 -1.54 14.69
CA ASP A 60 -3.31 -1.43 14.12
C ASP A 60 -3.28 -1.40 12.59
N GLY A 61 -4.33 -1.97 11.98
CA GLY A 61 -4.54 -1.93 10.53
C GLY A 61 -3.80 -3.03 9.75
N TYR A 62 -3.51 -4.15 10.41
CA TYR A 62 -3.30 -5.43 9.74
C TYR A 62 -4.63 -6.15 9.59
N PHE A 63 -5.00 -6.44 8.35
CA PHE A 63 -6.12 -7.32 8.01
C PHE A 63 -5.58 -8.58 7.34
N PHE A 64 -6.41 -9.60 7.20
CA PHE A 64 -5.94 -10.86 6.63
C PHE A 64 -7.04 -11.67 5.97
N LEU A 65 -6.62 -12.50 5.02
CA LEU A 65 -7.41 -13.55 4.39
C LEU A 65 -6.69 -14.88 4.56
N THR A 66 -7.43 -15.98 4.66
CA THR A 66 -6.81 -17.30 4.67
C THR A 66 -7.68 -18.33 3.96
N GLY A 67 -7.04 -19.33 3.38
CA GLY A 67 -7.69 -20.41 2.64
C GLY A 67 -6.68 -21.46 2.21
N MET A 68 -7.17 -22.53 1.58
CA MET A 68 -6.27 -23.48 0.93
C MET A 68 -5.82 -22.90 -0.41
N TYR A 69 -4.51 -22.74 -0.59
CA TYR A 69 -3.91 -22.37 -1.87
C TYR A 69 -3.92 -23.56 -2.84
N ASN A 70 -3.71 -24.75 -2.31
CA ASN A 70 -3.87 -26.03 -3.01
C ASN A 70 -4.15 -27.16 -2.00
N ASP A 71 -4.26 -28.42 -2.46
CA ASP A 71 -4.58 -29.57 -1.60
C ASP A 71 -3.65 -29.80 -0.39
N LYS A 72 -2.44 -29.22 -0.43
CA LYS A 72 -1.37 -29.45 0.56
C LYS A 72 -0.91 -28.19 1.30
N THR A 73 -1.31 -27.02 0.84
CA THR A 73 -0.74 -25.74 1.28
C THR A 73 -1.85 -24.77 1.62
N ALA A 74 -1.89 -24.30 2.87
CA ALA A 74 -2.73 -23.17 3.27
C ALA A 74 -2.01 -21.86 2.96
N GLU A 75 -2.76 -20.80 2.72
CA GLU A 75 -2.22 -19.46 2.53
C GLU A 75 -2.81 -18.51 3.56
N LEU A 76 -1.94 -17.64 4.08
CA LEU A 76 -2.31 -16.49 4.88
C LEU A 76 -1.84 -15.24 4.12
N ILE A 77 -2.79 -14.44 3.68
CA ILE A 77 -2.55 -13.14 3.07
C ILE A 77 -2.71 -12.11 4.18
N ILE A 78 -1.69 -11.29 4.43
CA ILE A 78 -1.81 -10.10 5.28
C ILE A 78 -1.95 -8.88 4.37
N THR A 79 -2.90 -8.00 4.67
CA THR A 79 -3.28 -6.89 3.80
C THR A 79 -3.50 -5.61 4.63
N PRO A 80 -3.10 -4.43 4.11
CA PRO A 80 -3.38 -3.15 4.74
C PRO A 80 -4.82 -2.65 4.48
N ASP A 81 -5.60 -3.39 3.70
CA ASP A 81 -6.96 -3.08 3.27
C ASP A 81 -7.09 -1.66 2.69
N GLY A 82 -6.28 -1.36 1.68
CA GLY A 82 -6.28 -0.05 1.02
C GLY A 82 -5.48 1.04 1.73
N ASN A 83 -5.01 0.82 2.97
CA ASN A 83 -4.27 1.85 3.70
C ASN A 83 -2.79 1.91 3.28
N VAL A 84 -2.46 2.83 2.37
CA VAL A 84 -1.10 3.08 1.86
C VAL A 84 -0.04 3.14 2.98
N LYS A 85 -0.35 3.78 4.10
CA LYS A 85 0.60 3.96 5.22
C LYS A 85 1.00 2.65 5.89
N ASN A 86 0.23 1.58 5.67
CA ASN A 86 0.44 0.28 6.26
C ASN A 86 1.11 -0.72 5.29
N VAL A 87 1.26 -0.39 4.00
CA VAL A 87 1.83 -1.28 2.97
C VAL A 87 3.21 -1.79 3.40
N VAL A 88 4.14 -0.88 3.73
CA VAL A 88 5.51 -1.25 4.12
C VAL A 88 5.55 -2.21 5.32
N PHE A 89 4.71 -1.98 6.33
CA PHE A 89 4.71 -2.83 7.52
C PHE A 89 4.16 -4.24 7.25
N VAL A 90 3.21 -4.36 6.30
CA VAL A 90 2.70 -5.65 5.82
C VAL A 90 3.79 -6.40 5.07
N GLU A 91 4.53 -5.72 4.20
CA GLU A 91 5.63 -6.31 3.44
C GLU A 91 6.75 -6.79 4.36
N GLU A 92 7.21 -5.95 5.30
CA GLU A 92 8.24 -6.32 6.28
C GLU A 92 7.82 -7.50 7.17
N LEU A 93 6.54 -7.55 7.58
CA LEU A 93 6.02 -8.67 8.36
C LEU A 93 6.10 -9.97 7.55
N ILE A 94 5.68 -9.97 6.28
CA ILE A 94 5.72 -11.17 5.43
C ILE A 94 7.15 -11.54 5.04
N GLU A 95 8.02 -10.58 4.79
CA GLU A 95 9.43 -10.81 4.46
C GLU A 95 10.17 -11.52 5.60
N SER A 96 9.81 -11.21 6.85
CA SER A 96 10.36 -11.88 8.04
C SER A 96 9.73 -13.26 8.35
N ALA A 97 8.79 -13.74 7.51
CA ALA A 97 8.09 -14.98 7.76
C ALA A 97 9.01 -16.22 7.66
N PRO A 98 8.82 -17.22 8.54
CA PRO A 98 9.56 -18.47 8.48
C PRO A 98 9.07 -19.31 7.30
N LYS A 99 9.98 -20.11 6.73
CA LYS A 99 9.63 -21.11 5.71
C LYS A 99 8.97 -22.31 6.38
N LEU A 100 7.73 -22.61 6.00
CA LEU A 100 6.93 -23.72 6.52
C LEU A 100 6.37 -24.54 5.35
N ASP A 101 6.50 -25.87 5.40
CA ASP A 101 6.16 -26.76 4.28
C ASP A 101 4.69 -26.71 3.83
N HIS A 102 3.77 -26.36 4.75
CA HIS A 102 2.32 -26.37 4.52
C HIS A 102 1.69 -24.98 4.50
N TRP A 103 2.51 -23.92 4.55
CA TRP A 103 2.04 -22.54 4.59
C TRP A 103 2.70 -21.69 3.52
N ARG A 104 1.88 -20.88 2.87
CA ARG A 104 2.30 -19.74 2.06
C ARG A 104 1.90 -18.46 2.79
N PHE A 105 2.83 -17.52 2.86
CA PHE A 105 2.60 -16.20 3.39
C PHE A 105 2.74 -15.19 2.25
N THR A 106 1.73 -14.34 2.10
CA THR A 106 1.66 -13.38 1.00
C THR A 106 1.33 -12.01 1.56
N SER A 107 2.07 -10.99 1.15
CA SER A 107 1.77 -9.59 1.44
C SER A 107 0.84 -9.06 0.35
N LEU A 108 -0.20 -8.34 0.78
CA LEU A 108 -1.22 -7.74 -0.07
C LEU A 108 -2.01 -8.77 -0.90
N LYS A 109 -3.22 -8.40 -1.33
CA LYS A 109 -4.02 -9.29 -2.21
C LYS A 109 -3.37 -9.35 -3.60
N PRO A 110 -3.01 -10.54 -4.11
CA PRO A 110 -2.45 -10.67 -5.45
C PRO A 110 -3.54 -10.44 -6.50
N ALA A 111 -3.13 -10.00 -7.68
CA ALA A 111 -4.03 -9.82 -8.82
C ALA A 111 -4.56 -11.18 -9.31
N LEU A 112 -5.87 -11.26 -9.56
CA LEU A 112 -6.52 -12.44 -10.14
C LEU A 112 -6.71 -12.31 -11.66
N ASP A 113 -6.74 -13.44 -12.36
CA ASP A 113 -7.14 -13.47 -13.78
C ASP A 113 -8.61 -13.09 -13.90
N ILE A 114 -8.99 -12.43 -15.01
CA ILE A 114 -10.38 -12.02 -15.25
C ILE A 114 -11.35 -13.20 -15.25
N LYS A 115 -10.88 -14.40 -15.60
CA LYS A 115 -11.68 -15.64 -15.61
C LYS A 115 -11.87 -16.25 -14.24
N ASP A 116 -10.98 -15.94 -13.31
CA ASP A 116 -10.95 -16.50 -11.96
C ASP A 116 -11.61 -15.56 -10.93
N ILE A 117 -12.12 -14.41 -11.37
CA ILE A 117 -12.79 -13.43 -10.52
C ILE A 117 -14.26 -13.23 -10.87
N GLY A 118 -15.11 -13.35 -9.85
CA GLY A 118 -16.51 -12.97 -9.91
C GLY A 118 -17.05 -12.75 -8.51
N ILE A 119 -17.61 -11.57 -8.26
CA ILE A 119 -18.19 -11.22 -6.95
C ILE A 119 -19.71 -11.19 -7.10
N SER A 120 -20.43 -11.75 -6.13
CA SER A 120 -21.88 -11.64 -6.04
C SER A 120 -22.26 -11.05 -4.68
N MET A 121 -22.94 -9.91 -4.69
CA MET A 121 -23.31 -9.19 -3.47
C MET A 121 -24.60 -8.43 -3.70
N ALA A 122 -25.51 -8.43 -2.72
CA ALA A 122 -26.81 -7.75 -2.80
C ALA A 122 -27.63 -8.11 -4.07
N GLY A 123 -27.48 -9.34 -4.58
CA GLY A 123 -28.16 -9.79 -5.82
C GLY A 123 -27.52 -9.30 -7.12
N LEU A 124 -26.44 -8.50 -7.05
CA LEU A 124 -25.67 -8.03 -8.20
C LEU A 124 -24.47 -8.94 -8.46
N LYS A 125 -23.96 -8.92 -9.69
CA LYS A 125 -22.78 -9.69 -10.12
C LYS A 125 -21.73 -8.76 -10.71
N PHE A 126 -20.50 -8.86 -10.23
CA PHE A 126 -19.36 -8.08 -10.70
C PHE A 126 -18.39 -9.05 -11.37
N ASN A 127 -18.35 -9.01 -12.70
CA ASN A 127 -17.54 -9.88 -13.55
C ASN A 127 -17.28 -9.21 -14.91
N GLU A 128 -16.54 -9.90 -15.80
CA GLU A 128 -16.19 -9.39 -17.13
C GLU A 128 -17.40 -8.98 -17.98
N GLU A 129 -18.52 -9.69 -17.86
CA GLU A 129 -19.73 -9.45 -18.66
C GLU A 129 -20.53 -8.22 -18.19
N LYS A 130 -20.39 -7.87 -16.91
CA LYS A 130 -21.20 -6.83 -16.26
C LYS A 130 -20.50 -5.49 -16.15
N LEU A 131 -19.17 -5.48 -16.20
CA LEU A 131 -18.36 -4.29 -16.01
C LEU A 131 -17.67 -3.87 -17.29
N SER A 132 -17.65 -2.57 -17.50
CA SER A 132 -16.95 -1.92 -18.60
C SER A 132 -16.44 -0.55 -18.12
N PHE A 133 -15.47 0.02 -18.82
CA PHE A 133 -14.88 1.30 -18.45
C PHE A 133 -14.59 2.15 -19.67
N TYR A 134 -14.35 3.44 -19.45
CA TYR A 134 -13.66 4.29 -20.39
C TYR A 134 -12.71 5.23 -19.64
N ALA A 135 -11.65 5.66 -20.32
CA ALA A 135 -10.68 6.59 -19.74
C ALA A 135 -11.12 8.03 -19.91
N ASN A 136 -10.97 8.83 -18.87
CA ASN A 136 -11.11 10.28 -18.92
C ASN A 136 -9.74 10.88 -19.27
N GLU A 137 -9.75 11.97 -20.04
CA GLU A 137 -8.51 12.63 -20.48
C GLU A 137 -8.54 14.06 -19.97
N ASN A 138 -7.53 14.43 -19.19
CA ASN A 138 -7.31 15.79 -18.75
C ASN A 138 -6.03 16.34 -19.40
N PRO A 139 -6.12 17.35 -20.29
CA PRO A 139 -4.95 17.92 -20.94
C PRO A 139 -3.91 18.50 -19.97
N ASP A 140 -4.34 18.94 -18.78
CA ASP A 140 -3.46 19.49 -17.74
C ASP A 140 -2.76 18.38 -16.94
N TYR A 141 -3.31 17.17 -16.93
CA TYR A 141 -2.78 15.99 -16.23
C TYR A 141 -2.80 14.77 -17.16
N PRO A 142 -2.01 14.79 -18.25
CA PRO A 142 -2.08 13.80 -19.32
C PRO A 142 -1.56 12.41 -18.94
N ASP A 143 -1.02 12.26 -17.74
CA ASP A 143 -0.47 11.03 -17.16
C ASP A 143 -1.36 10.42 -16.07
N GLU A 144 -2.39 11.12 -15.60
CA GLU A 144 -3.38 10.54 -14.71
C GLU A 144 -4.09 9.36 -15.37
N ILE A 145 -4.36 8.34 -14.57
CA ILE A 145 -5.25 7.23 -14.89
C ILE A 145 -6.58 7.54 -14.21
N ASP A 146 -7.38 8.33 -14.92
CA ASP A 146 -8.76 8.65 -14.57
C ASP A 146 -9.69 7.77 -15.41
N ILE A 147 -10.51 6.95 -14.73
CA ILE A 147 -11.41 6.02 -15.39
C ILE A 147 -12.83 6.11 -14.83
N THR A 148 -13.80 6.04 -15.74
CA THR A 148 -15.22 5.88 -15.39
C THR A 148 -15.62 4.42 -15.58
N ILE A 149 -16.15 3.80 -14.53
CA ILE A 149 -16.72 2.46 -14.58
C ILE A 149 -18.23 2.53 -14.84
N VAL A 150 -18.68 1.65 -15.73
CA VAL A 150 -20.09 1.42 -16.02
C VAL A 150 -20.41 -0.05 -15.75
N HIS A 151 -21.32 -0.26 -14.80
CA HIS A 151 -21.91 -1.57 -14.56
C HIS A 151 -23.26 -1.67 -15.30
N ALA A 152 -23.52 -2.81 -15.94
CA ALA A 152 -24.69 -3.01 -16.80
C ALA A 152 -26.04 -2.78 -16.11
N ASP A 153 -26.12 -3.09 -14.81
CA ASP A 153 -27.33 -2.96 -13.99
C ASP A 153 -27.35 -1.67 -13.13
N PHE A 154 -26.42 -0.74 -13.34
CA PHE A 154 -26.31 0.48 -12.52
C PHE A 154 -27.49 1.42 -12.75
N ASN A 155 -28.12 1.85 -11.65
CA ASN A 155 -29.09 2.93 -11.56
C ASN A 155 -28.92 3.70 -10.24
N HIS A 156 -29.67 4.80 -10.08
CA HIS A 156 -29.61 5.61 -8.87
C HIS A 156 -29.89 4.85 -7.56
N GLU A 157 -30.77 3.83 -7.55
CA GLU A 157 -31.18 3.13 -6.33
C GLU A 157 -30.11 2.17 -5.80
N ASN A 158 -29.31 1.58 -6.69
CA ASN A 158 -28.27 0.61 -6.33
C ASN A 158 -26.84 1.18 -6.37
N ARG A 159 -26.71 2.52 -6.37
CA ARG A 159 -25.43 3.22 -6.51
C ARG A 159 -24.39 2.76 -5.50
N SER A 160 -24.76 2.64 -4.23
CA SER A 160 -23.84 2.26 -3.16
C SER A 160 -23.34 0.82 -3.33
N GLU A 161 -24.23 -0.11 -3.67
CA GLU A 161 -23.91 -1.52 -3.89
C GLU A 161 -23.02 -1.71 -5.12
N ILE A 162 -23.29 -0.97 -6.20
CA ILE A 162 -22.48 -0.98 -7.42
C ILE A 162 -21.08 -0.47 -7.14
N ILE A 163 -20.97 0.66 -6.45
CA ILE A 163 -19.67 1.26 -6.12
C ILE A 163 -18.89 0.27 -5.24
N ASN A 164 -19.45 -0.18 -4.13
CA ASN A 164 -18.75 -1.08 -3.20
C ASN A 164 -18.34 -2.39 -3.87
N GLY A 165 -19.24 -3.02 -4.63
CA GLY A 165 -18.93 -4.26 -5.33
C GLY A 165 -17.89 -4.09 -6.44
N THR A 166 -17.86 -2.93 -7.10
CA THR A 166 -16.83 -2.62 -8.09
C THR A 166 -15.47 -2.38 -7.44
N TYR A 167 -15.40 -1.66 -6.32
CA TYR A 167 -14.16 -1.50 -5.55
C TYR A 167 -13.59 -2.86 -5.13
N LEU A 168 -14.43 -3.75 -4.57
CA LEU A 168 -14.02 -5.12 -4.22
C LEU A 168 -13.54 -5.91 -5.46
N PHE A 169 -14.22 -5.75 -6.59
CA PHE A 169 -13.85 -6.41 -7.84
C PHE A 169 -12.49 -5.92 -8.34
N LEU A 170 -12.27 -4.61 -8.41
CA LEU A 170 -11.03 -4.01 -8.90
C LEU A 170 -9.84 -4.34 -8.00
N ASP A 171 -10.04 -4.30 -6.68
CA ASP A 171 -9.04 -4.68 -5.68
C ASP A 171 -8.53 -6.12 -5.88
N ASN A 172 -9.43 -7.08 -6.15
CA ASN A 172 -9.05 -8.46 -6.45
C ASN A 172 -8.52 -8.62 -7.87
N TYR A 173 -9.09 -7.91 -8.85
CA TYR A 173 -8.72 -8.06 -10.25
C TYR A 173 -7.32 -7.50 -10.50
N LEU A 174 -7.07 -6.25 -10.11
CA LEU A 174 -5.80 -5.55 -10.32
C LEU A 174 -4.73 -5.99 -9.30
N GLY A 175 -5.16 -6.53 -8.16
CA GLY A 175 -4.33 -6.70 -6.99
C GLY A 175 -4.30 -5.41 -6.17
N GLU A 176 -4.15 -5.55 -4.87
CA GLU A 176 -4.32 -4.44 -3.93
C GLU A 176 -3.29 -3.32 -4.15
N LEU A 177 -2.01 -3.68 -4.33
CA LEU A 177 -0.94 -2.68 -4.52
C LEU A 177 -1.18 -1.84 -5.77
N ASN A 178 -1.36 -2.50 -6.91
CA ASN A 178 -1.63 -1.83 -8.18
C ASN A 178 -2.90 -0.98 -8.13
N PHE A 179 -3.94 -1.46 -7.44
CA PHE A 179 -5.18 -0.71 -7.34
C PHE A 179 -5.00 0.59 -6.56
N ILE A 180 -4.25 0.55 -5.47
CA ILE A 180 -3.96 1.71 -4.62
C ILE A 180 -3.00 2.71 -5.32
N GLU A 181 -2.04 2.22 -6.11
CA GLU A 181 -0.97 3.05 -6.66
C GLU A 181 -1.24 3.59 -8.05
N ILE A 182 -2.01 2.89 -8.88
CA ILE A 182 -2.04 3.15 -10.32
C ILE A 182 -3.30 3.91 -10.75
N ILE A 183 -4.43 3.75 -10.07
CA ILE A 183 -5.68 4.44 -10.43
C ILE A 183 -5.80 5.71 -9.60
N ASP A 184 -5.70 6.87 -10.27
CA ASP A 184 -5.78 8.18 -9.62
C ASP A 184 -7.23 8.57 -9.31
N ASN A 185 -8.12 8.37 -10.29
CA ASN A 185 -9.53 8.73 -10.18
C ASN A 185 -10.42 7.60 -10.69
N LEU A 186 -11.48 7.32 -9.92
CA LEU A 186 -12.46 6.30 -10.23
C LEU A 186 -13.87 6.87 -10.13
N ASP A 187 -14.49 7.06 -11.29
CA ASP A 187 -15.85 7.55 -11.40
C ASP A 187 -16.84 6.46 -11.81
N PHE A 188 -18.12 6.74 -11.64
CA PHE A 188 -19.19 5.77 -11.86
C PHE A 188 -20.38 6.45 -12.54
N GLN A 189 -20.84 5.87 -13.65
CA GLN A 189 -21.99 6.38 -14.40
C GLN A 189 -22.95 5.27 -14.85
N GLU A 190 -24.24 5.63 -14.99
CA GLU A 190 -25.20 4.75 -15.66
C GLU A 190 -24.84 4.63 -17.15
N LYS A 191 -25.14 3.48 -17.76
CA LYS A 191 -24.81 3.23 -19.18
C LYS A 191 -25.37 4.26 -20.15
N LYS A 192 -26.53 4.84 -19.83
CA LYS A 192 -27.20 5.85 -20.69
C LYS A 192 -26.46 7.19 -20.71
N ASP A 193 -25.64 7.46 -19.69
CA ASP A 193 -24.92 8.72 -19.50
C ASP A 193 -23.46 8.62 -19.97
N ALA A 194 -23.04 7.45 -20.47
CA ALA A 194 -21.67 7.23 -20.93
C ALA A 194 -21.30 8.18 -22.09
N GLU A 195 -20.20 8.90 -21.90
CA GLU A 195 -19.73 9.92 -22.86
C GLU A 195 -18.81 9.35 -23.95
N LYS A 196 -18.24 8.16 -23.70
CA LYS A 196 -17.27 7.50 -24.60
C LYS A 196 -17.66 6.03 -24.84
N GLU A 197 -16.99 5.41 -25.81
CA GLU A 197 -17.15 3.98 -26.08
C GLU A 197 -16.70 3.15 -24.88
N LEU A 198 -17.55 2.20 -24.49
CA LEU A 198 -17.31 1.33 -23.33
C LEU A 198 -16.37 0.18 -23.70
N ILE A 199 -15.24 0.11 -23.00
CA ILE A 199 -14.25 -0.95 -23.12
C ILE A 199 -14.58 -2.05 -22.10
N PRO A 200 -14.55 -3.34 -22.47
CA PRO A 200 -14.74 -4.43 -21.52
C PRO A 200 -13.72 -4.38 -20.37
N ILE A 201 -14.16 -4.60 -19.14
CA ILE A 201 -13.28 -4.49 -17.96
C ILE A 201 -12.07 -5.43 -18.01
N GLY A 202 -12.18 -6.56 -18.71
CA GLY A 202 -11.09 -7.51 -18.91
C GLY A 202 -9.87 -6.94 -19.64
N LYS A 203 -10.01 -5.78 -20.29
CA LYS A 203 -8.90 -5.05 -20.95
C LYS A 203 -8.25 -3.99 -20.05
N LEU A 204 -8.73 -3.80 -18.81
CA LEU A 204 -8.22 -2.74 -17.95
C LEU A 204 -6.74 -2.92 -17.60
N LYS A 205 -6.28 -4.15 -17.35
CA LYS A 205 -4.84 -4.42 -17.11
C LYS A 205 -3.96 -4.06 -18.31
N ASP A 206 -4.43 -4.40 -19.52
CA ASP A 206 -3.73 -4.06 -20.76
C ASP A 206 -3.69 -2.54 -20.99
N PHE A 207 -4.81 -1.86 -20.72
CA PHE A 207 -4.90 -0.40 -20.77
C PHE A 207 -3.92 0.26 -19.80
N ILE A 208 -3.90 -0.17 -18.54
CA ILE A 208 -2.98 0.33 -17.51
C ILE A 208 -1.52 0.12 -17.96
N THR A 209 -1.19 -1.09 -18.41
CA THR A 209 0.17 -1.42 -18.89
C THR A 209 0.58 -0.54 -20.07
N TRP A 210 -0.35 -0.29 -21.00
CA TRP A 210 -0.11 0.59 -22.14
C TRP A 210 0.12 2.05 -21.70
N ARG A 211 -0.72 2.59 -20.80
CA ARG A 211 -0.58 3.95 -20.25
C ARG A 211 0.76 4.15 -19.54
N GLN A 212 1.17 3.18 -18.73
CA GLN A 212 2.47 3.21 -18.06
C GLN A 212 3.65 3.21 -19.04
N LYS A 213 3.59 2.42 -20.12
CA LYS A 213 4.63 2.43 -21.17
C LYS A 213 4.68 3.76 -21.91
N GLU A 214 3.52 4.30 -22.29
CA GLU A 214 3.42 5.61 -22.93
C GLU A 214 4.08 6.70 -22.06
N PHE A 215 3.85 6.65 -20.74
CA PHE A 215 4.49 7.54 -19.79
C PHE A 215 6.01 7.36 -19.74
N VAL A 216 6.50 6.14 -19.51
CA VAL A 216 7.94 5.86 -19.42
C VAL A 216 8.67 6.29 -20.69
N GLU A 217 8.12 6.01 -21.86
CA GLU A 217 8.71 6.39 -23.15
C GLU A 217 8.67 7.91 -23.38
N LYS A 218 7.62 8.60 -22.92
CA LYS A 218 7.48 10.06 -23.09
C LYS A 218 8.36 10.87 -22.14
N TYR A 219 8.66 10.33 -20.96
CA TYR A 219 9.33 11.05 -19.88
C TYR A 219 10.67 10.43 -19.45
N ASP A 220 11.26 9.56 -20.27
CA ASP A 220 12.59 8.99 -20.03
C ASP A 220 13.57 10.11 -19.63
N GLY A 221 14.10 9.97 -18.41
CA GLY A 221 14.33 11.07 -17.47
C GLY A 221 15.06 12.28 -18.03
N ILE A 222 14.31 13.35 -18.35
CA ILE A 222 14.91 14.65 -18.61
C ILE A 222 15.38 15.22 -17.28
N ARG A 223 16.67 15.08 -16.99
CA ARG A 223 17.31 15.74 -15.87
C ARG A 223 17.67 17.17 -16.25
N THR A 224 17.55 18.09 -15.31
CA THR A 224 18.28 19.36 -15.38
C THR A 224 19.77 19.04 -15.47
N ASN A 225 20.54 19.85 -16.21
CA ASN A 225 21.97 19.64 -16.34
C ASN A 225 22.62 19.95 -14.97
N SER A 226 22.95 18.91 -14.20
CA SER A 226 23.35 18.97 -12.77
C SER A 226 24.57 19.84 -12.50
N ASP A 227 25.42 20.03 -13.50
CA ASP A 227 26.73 20.65 -13.32
C ASP A 227 26.68 22.20 -13.28
N ALA A 228 25.50 22.80 -13.45
CA ALA A 228 25.31 24.24 -13.51
C ALA A 228 24.06 24.76 -12.75
N GLU A 229 23.55 24.01 -11.77
CA GLU A 229 22.36 24.42 -11.03
C GLU A 229 22.61 25.68 -10.19
N SER A 230 21.77 26.69 -10.39
CA SER A 230 21.81 27.94 -9.64
C SER A 230 21.05 27.80 -8.32
N CYS A 231 21.80 27.81 -7.22
CA CYS A 231 21.26 27.87 -5.86
C CYS A 231 21.31 29.31 -5.34
N SER A 232 20.16 29.81 -4.87
CA SER A 232 20.08 31.08 -4.14
C SER A 232 20.11 30.83 -2.64
N ILE A 233 20.97 31.54 -1.92
CA ILE A 233 21.05 31.46 -0.45
C ILE A 233 20.26 32.63 0.15
N ILE A 234 19.24 32.31 0.93
CA ILE A 234 18.43 33.26 1.69
C ILE A 234 18.82 33.18 3.17
N LYS A 235 19.02 34.34 3.81
CA LYS A 235 19.29 34.44 5.24
C LYS A 235 18.21 35.30 5.89
N ALA A 236 17.67 34.83 7.01
CA ALA A 236 16.70 35.57 7.80
C ALA A 236 17.04 35.51 9.30
N THR A 237 16.53 36.47 10.07
CA THR A 237 16.62 36.46 11.53
C THR A 237 15.20 36.60 12.08
N PHE A 238 14.76 35.63 12.87
CA PHE A 238 13.46 35.65 13.53
C PHE A 238 13.43 36.70 14.65
N GLU A 239 12.23 37.14 15.07
CA GLU A 239 12.08 38.05 16.23
C GLU A 239 12.74 37.51 17.51
N SER A 240 12.79 36.17 17.64
CA SER A 240 13.51 35.48 18.72
C SER A 240 15.05 35.61 18.69
N GLY A 241 15.63 36.28 17.68
CA GLY A 241 17.07 36.38 17.46
C GLY A 241 17.71 35.16 16.77
N ARG A 242 16.96 34.07 16.57
CA ARG A 242 17.41 32.87 15.83
C ARG A 242 17.61 33.17 14.35
N LYS A 243 18.61 32.54 13.74
CA LYS A 243 18.95 32.70 12.32
C LYS A 243 18.38 31.54 11.49
N LEU A 244 17.96 31.84 10.27
CA LEU A 244 17.58 30.88 9.25
C LEU A 244 18.52 31.05 8.06
N ILE A 245 19.01 29.94 7.52
CA ILE A 245 19.71 29.87 6.24
C ILE A 245 18.94 28.87 5.39
N ALA A 246 18.55 29.28 4.19
CA ALA A 246 17.90 28.41 3.21
C ALA A 246 18.67 28.47 1.90
N ALA A 247 18.99 27.32 1.33
CA ALA A 247 19.46 27.20 -0.04
C ALA A 247 18.30 26.71 -0.91
N ILE A 248 18.01 27.41 -1.98
CA ILE A 248 16.89 27.11 -2.87
C ILE A 248 17.44 26.97 -4.28
N ASN A 249 17.20 25.82 -4.92
CA ASN A 249 17.49 25.64 -6.33
C ASN A 249 16.50 26.47 -7.16
N THR A 250 16.97 27.58 -7.74
CA THR A 250 16.12 28.51 -8.47
C THR A 250 15.80 28.07 -9.88
N ASP A 251 16.58 27.14 -10.43
CA ASP A 251 16.31 26.57 -11.75
C ASP A 251 15.14 25.59 -11.70
N LEU A 252 15.06 24.76 -10.65
CA LEU A 252 13.90 23.90 -10.40
C LEU A 252 12.61 24.72 -10.22
N ILE A 253 12.67 25.90 -9.59
CA ILE A 253 11.49 26.78 -9.45
C ILE A 253 10.97 27.26 -10.82
N LYS A 254 11.89 27.53 -11.75
CA LYS A 254 11.55 28.02 -13.10
C LYS A 254 11.34 26.90 -14.11
N TRP A 255 11.47 25.65 -13.69
CA TRP A 255 11.40 24.50 -14.58
C TRP A 255 10.00 24.40 -15.20
N ASP A 256 9.97 24.32 -16.54
CA ASP A 256 8.75 24.24 -17.34
C ASP A 256 8.20 22.80 -17.45
N ARG A 257 8.93 21.80 -16.91
CA ARG A 257 8.49 20.41 -16.81
C ARG A 257 8.13 20.09 -15.36
N LYS A 258 7.00 20.65 -14.92
CA LYS A 258 6.48 20.38 -13.57
C LYS A 258 5.98 18.94 -13.49
N ALA A 259 6.24 18.31 -12.35
CA ALA A 259 5.60 17.04 -12.03
C ALA A 259 4.08 17.23 -11.96
N SER A 260 3.34 16.29 -12.54
CA SER A 260 1.89 16.14 -12.39
C SER A 260 1.50 15.88 -10.94
N HIS A 261 2.29 15.04 -10.26
CA HIS A 261 2.10 14.64 -8.86
C HIS A 261 3.29 15.10 -8.00
N PRO A 262 3.30 16.36 -7.52
CA PRO A 262 4.41 16.87 -6.73
C PRO A 262 4.41 16.22 -5.34
N TRP A 263 5.45 15.45 -5.05
CA TRP A 263 5.76 14.99 -3.71
C TRP A 263 6.96 15.76 -3.15
N ILE A 264 6.97 15.96 -1.82
CA ILE A 264 8.05 16.63 -1.10
C ILE A 264 8.57 15.66 -0.06
N LEU A 265 9.84 15.26 -0.20
CA LEU A 265 10.57 14.60 0.87
C LEU A 265 11.17 15.67 1.79
N SER A 266 10.82 15.63 3.07
CA SER A 266 11.38 16.50 4.09
C SER A 266 12.30 15.71 5.02
N ILE A 267 13.59 15.98 4.97
CA ILE A 267 14.60 15.39 5.86
C ILE A 267 14.96 16.42 6.93
N GLU A 268 14.71 16.10 8.20
CA GLU A 268 15.04 16.96 9.33
C GLU A 268 16.14 16.32 10.19
N ILE A 269 17.30 16.98 10.26
CA ILE A 269 18.41 16.55 11.11
C ILE A 269 18.53 17.52 12.29
N LYS A 270 18.19 17.03 13.49
CA LYS A 270 18.23 17.82 14.73
C LYS A 270 19.62 17.76 15.37
N TYR A 271 20.12 18.91 15.79
CA TYR A 271 21.36 19.04 16.57
C TYR A 271 21.22 20.11 17.65
N ASN A 272 22.10 20.05 18.66
CA ASN A 272 22.16 21.09 19.70
C ASN A 272 23.09 22.23 19.24
N GLY A 273 22.52 23.42 19.04
CA GLY A 273 23.26 24.64 18.69
C GLY A 273 23.18 25.74 19.75
N GLU A 274 22.64 25.47 20.94
CA GLU A 274 22.37 26.50 21.96
C GLU A 274 23.64 27.26 22.38
N SER A 275 24.76 26.53 22.50
CA SER A 275 26.05 27.11 22.90
C SER A 275 26.89 27.64 21.73
N ASN A 276 26.39 27.55 20.49
CA ASN A 276 27.14 27.92 19.29
C ASN A 276 26.29 28.74 18.30
N ASN A 277 25.52 29.71 18.79
CA ASN A 277 24.70 30.62 17.97
C ASN A 277 23.76 29.91 16.97
N GLY A 278 23.27 28.73 17.32
CA GLY A 278 22.41 27.91 16.46
C GLY A 278 23.16 27.05 15.43
N MET A 279 24.49 27.03 15.43
CA MET A 279 25.32 26.16 14.59
C MET A 279 25.72 24.87 15.33
N PRO A 280 26.00 23.76 14.63
CA PRO A 280 26.48 22.53 15.27
C PRO A 280 27.88 22.72 15.88
N ASP A 281 28.24 21.92 16.87
CA ASP A 281 29.64 21.83 17.34
C ASP A 281 30.53 21.08 16.34
N ASP A 282 31.86 21.14 16.52
CA ASP A 282 32.84 20.52 15.61
C ASP A 282 32.63 19.01 15.43
N SER A 283 32.19 18.32 16.50
CA SER A 283 31.98 16.88 16.46
C SER A 283 30.75 16.51 15.64
N THR A 284 29.68 17.28 15.80
CA THR A 284 28.42 17.15 15.07
C THR A 284 28.63 17.55 13.61
N PHE A 285 29.34 18.65 13.35
CA PHE A 285 29.68 19.09 12.00
C PHE A 285 30.42 18.00 11.21
N LYS A 286 31.41 17.34 11.82
CA LYS A 286 32.11 16.22 11.17
C LYS A 286 31.18 15.05 10.84
N ARG A 287 30.22 14.73 11.71
CA ARG A 287 29.23 13.66 11.43
C ARG A 287 28.29 14.03 10.30
N LEU A 288 27.87 15.30 10.22
CA LEU A 288 27.03 15.78 9.12
C LEU A 288 27.74 15.67 7.77
N ASN A 289 29.05 15.95 7.73
CA ASN A 289 29.84 15.77 6.49
C ASN A 289 29.94 14.30 6.08
N VAL A 290 30.15 13.37 7.04
CA VAL A 290 30.16 11.93 6.74
C VAL A 290 28.82 11.47 6.19
N LEU A 291 27.71 11.94 6.77
CA LEU A 291 26.37 11.65 6.27
C LEU A 291 26.16 12.19 4.85
N GLU A 292 26.63 13.41 4.55
CA GLU A 292 26.59 13.99 3.21
C GLU A 292 27.39 13.13 2.21
N ASP A 293 28.61 12.72 2.56
CA ASP A 293 29.46 11.86 1.73
C ASP A 293 28.79 10.50 1.44
N GLU A 294 28.16 9.88 2.46
CA GLU A 294 27.42 8.63 2.31
C GLU A 294 26.20 8.78 1.38
N LEU A 295 25.46 9.90 1.48
CA LEU A 295 24.31 10.19 0.62
C LEU A 295 24.70 10.45 -0.84
N LEU A 296 25.90 10.98 -1.11
CA LEU A 296 26.39 11.26 -2.46
C LEU A 296 27.07 10.04 -3.14
N ALA A 297 27.34 8.97 -2.39
CA ALA A 297 28.03 7.78 -2.89
C ALA A 297 27.09 6.72 -3.51
N GLU A 298 25.78 6.86 -3.33
CA GLU A 298 24.73 6.03 -3.97
C GLU A 298 24.29 6.59 -5.33
#